data_AF-A0A9E4BG39-F1
#
_entry.id   AF-A0A9E4BG39-F1
#
_cell.length_a   1.000
_cell.length_b   1.000
_cell.length_c   1.000
_cell.angle_alpha   90.00
_cell.angle_beta   90.00
_cell.angle_gamma   90.00
#
_symmetry.space_group_name_H-M   'P 1'
#
loop_
_entity.id
_entity.type
_entity.pdbx_description
1 polymer ?
#
loop_
_entity_poly.entity_id
_entity_poly.type
_entity_poly.pdbx_seq_one_letter_code
_entity_poly.pdbx_strand_id
1 'polypeptide(L)'
;MKTQQLKVWRWTSTGFRTADGASVIAEGQTTTYATSAGWRFQNRPEMIAAIKKGLPVATFDALKNAMGISEQALASVTKIAVQTLVLRKKEGRLHIDESERLLRIGMLYDRAVEVLGGQEVARQWFATPLTALGCVSPLDYADTELGAREVEDLLGRIEYGVFS
;
A
#
# COMPACT_ATOMS: atom_id res chain seq x y z
N MET A 1 10.84 33.19 -13.04
CA MET A 1 10.20 31.93 -12.61
C MET A 1 10.70 30.81 -13.53
N LYS A 2 11.48 29.85 -13.02
CA LYS A 2 11.97 28.73 -13.81
C LYS A 2 10.92 27.63 -13.81
N THR A 3 10.39 27.31 -14.98
CA THR A 3 9.51 26.16 -15.19
C THR A 3 10.34 24.89 -15.05
N GLN A 4 10.26 24.22 -13.89
CA GLN A 4 10.95 22.96 -13.68
C GLN A 4 10.13 21.85 -14.35
N GLN A 5 10.65 21.29 -15.43
CA GLN A 5 10.07 20.11 -16.06
C GLN A 5 10.25 18.92 -15.11
N LEU A 6 9.14 18.37 -14.63
CA LEU A 6 9.13 17.13 -13.87
C LEU A 6 9.24 15.96 -14.87
N LYS A 7 10.30 15.16 -14.72
CA LYS A 7 10.46 13.90 -15.46
C LYS A 7 9.50 12.89 -14.87
N VAL A 8 8.55 12.40 -15.67
CA VAL A 8 7.63 11.34 -15.25
C VAL A 8 8.33 10.01 -15.45
N TRP A 9 8.39 9.20 -14.39
CA TRP A 9 8.97 7.86 -14.45
C TRP A 9 7.85 6.84 -14.62
N ARG A 10 8.00 5.94 -15.58
CA ARG A 10 7.08 4.84 -15.82
C ARG A 10 7.77 3.53 -15.45
N TRP A 11 7.16 2.77 -14.56
CA TRP A 11 7.64 1.45 -14.20
C TRP A 11 7.23 0.42 -15.25
N THR A 12 8.16 -0.47 -15.61
CA THR A 12 7.96 -1.61 -16.51
C THR A 12 8.44 -2.88 -15.81
N SER A 13 8.11 -4.06 -16.34
CA SER A 13 8.54 -5.37 -15.80
C SER A 13 10.07 -5.56 -15.70
N THR A 14 10.86 -4.61 -16.17
CA THR A 14 12.34 -4.60 -16.11
C THR A 14 12.91 -3.36 -15.39
N GLY A 15 12.08 -2.54 -14.73
CA GLY A 15 12.50 -1.36 -13.96
C GLY A 15 11.89 -0.03 -14.43
N PHE A 16 12.34 1.08 -13.82
CA PHE A 16 11.88 2.45 -14.11
C PHE A 16 12.51 3.01 -15.40
N ARG A 17 11.69 3.59 -16.27
CA ARG A 17 12.11 4.34 -17.47
C ARG A 17 11.52 5.75 -17.46
N THR A 18 12.25 6.74 -17.95
CA THR A 18 11.71 8.09 -18.17
C THR A 18 10.66 8.09 -19.27
N ALA A 19 9.47 8.59 -18.96
CA ALA A 19 8.43 8.95 -19.91
C ALA A 19 8.57 10.45 -20.22
N ASP A 20 8.81 10.77 -21.49
CA ASP A 20 8.80 12.15 -21.94
C ASP A 20 7.38 12.72 -21.88
N GLY A 21 7.19 13.83 -21.18
CA GLY A 21 6.09 14.77 -21.46
C GLY A 21 4.81 14.69 -20.63
N ALA A 22 4.85 14.39 -19.32
CA ALA A 22 3.66 14.57 -18.47
C ALA A 22 3.92 15.56 -17.31
N SER A 23 3.08 16.58 -17.21
CA SER A 23 3.10 17.58 -16.13
C SER A 23 2.05 17.22 -15.10
N VAL A 24 2.40 17.15 -13.81
CA VAL A 24 1.44 16.93 -12.71
C VAL A 24 1.18 18.26 -12.00
N ILE A 25 -0.10 18.61 -11.86
CA ILE A 25 -0.60 19.77 -11.12
C ILE A 25 -0.85 19.30 -9.68
N ALA A 26 -0.24 19.97 -8.69
CA ALA A 26 -0.48 19.70 -7.28
C ALA A 26 -1.62 20.61 -6.78
N GLU A 27 -2.81 20.05 -6.57
CA GLU A 27 -3.90 20.70 -5.82
C GLU A 27 -4.16 19.96 -4.50
N GLY A 28 -4.51 20.73 -3.46
CA GLY A 28 -4.45 20.38 -2.04
C GLY A 28 -4.89 18.97 -1.65
N GLN A 29 -3.98 18.22 -1.04
CA GLN A 29 -4.19 16.83 -0.63
C GLN A 29 -5.06 16.76 0.63
N THR A 30 -6.34 16.45 0.46
CA THR A 30 -7.09 15.74 1.49
C THR A 30 -6.67 14.27 1.38
N THR A 31 -5.59 13.89 2.07
CA THR A 31 -5.03 12.52 2.00
C THR A 31 -6.09 11.53 2.49
N THR A 32 -6.77 10.86 1.57
CA THR A 32 -7.80 9.87 1.88
C THR A 32 -7.11 8.53 2.08
N TYR A 33 -7.00 8.08 3.34
CA TYR A 33 -6.30 6.84 3.67
C TYR A 33 -7.20 5.60 3.50
N ALA A 34 -6.61 4.49 3.04
CA ALA A 34 -7.18 3.15 2.99
C ALA A 34 -8.37 2.94 2.02
N THR A 35 -8.42 3.73 0.94
CA THR A 35 -9.47 3.65 -0.09
C THR A 35 -9.54 2.26 -0.71
N SER A 36 -8.40 1.63 -0.99
CA SER A 36 -8.33 0.25 -1.51
C SER A 36 -8.91 -0.80 -0.57
N ALA A 37 -8.90 -0.54 0.74
CA ALA A 37 -9.52 -1.39 1.75
C ALA A 37 -11.05 -1.17 1.86
N GLY A 38 -11.63 -0.32 1.00
CA GLY A 38 -13.06 0.01 1.00
C GLY A 38 -13.45 1.04 2.07
N TRP A 39 -12.46 1.70 2.70
CA TRP A 39 -12.67 2.66 3.78
C TRP A 39 -12.09 4.02 3.41
N ARG A 40 -12.78 5.10 3.74
CA ARG A 40 -12.27 6.46 3.54
C ARG A 40 -12.18 7.16 4.87
N PHE A 41 -11.04 7.02 5.53
CA PHE A 41 -10.80 7.75 6.78
C PHE A 41 -10.53 9.22 6.50
N GLN A 42 -11.23 10.10 7.20
CA GLN A 42 -11.07 11.54 7.05
C GLN A 42 -9.93 12.07 7.92
N ASN A 43 -9.62 11.41 9.04
CA ASN A 43 -8.58 11.83 9.96
C ASN A 43 -8.02 10.68 10.83
N ARG A 44 -6.86 10.93 11.47
CA ARG A 44 -6.18 9.94 12.33
C ARG A 44 -7.00 9.49 13.54
N PRO A 45 -7.73 10.37 14.28
CA PRO A 45 -8.59 9.92 15.38
C PRO A 45 -9.64 8.90 14.95
N GLU A 46 -10.25 9.08 13.78
CA GLU A 46 -11.22 8.13 13.22
C GLU A 46 -10.57 6.78 12.91
N MET A 47 -9.37 6.78 12.31
CA MET A 47 -8.59 5.56 12.05
C MET A 47 -8.30 4.81 13.36
N ILE A 48 -7.82 5.52 14.38
CA ILE A 48 -7.51 4.95 15.70
C ILE A 48 -8.77 4.34 16.32
N ALA A 49 -9.90 5.03 16.26
CA ALA A 49 -11.17 4.53 16.78
C ALA A 49 -11.63 3.27 16.03
N ALA A 50 -11.49 3.23 14.70
CA ALA A 50 -11.84 2.08 13.89
C ALA A 50 -10.95 0.86 14.18
N ILE A 51 -9.63 1.06 14.32
CA ILE A 51 -8.70 0.00 14.73
C ILE A 51 -9.03 -0.52 16.12
N LYS A 52 -9.29 0.36 17.09
CA LYS A 52 -9.68 -0.03 18.47
C LYS A 52 -10.99 -0.83 18.51
N LYS A 53 -11.92 -0.54 17.59
CA LYS A 53 -13.16 -1.30 17.41
C LYS A 53 -12.96 -2.61 16.63
N GLY A 54 -11.78 -2.81 16.03
CA GLY A 54 -11.51 -3.83 15.02
C GLY A 54 -12.14 -3.46 13.68
N LEU A 55 -11.42 -3.61 12.58
CA LEU A 55 -11.95 -3.40 11.23
C LEU A 55 -12.91 -4.54 10.87
N PRO A 56 -13.98 -4.30 10.09
CA PRO A 56 -14.77 -5.42 9.56
C PRO A 56 -13.92 -6.36 8.73
N VAL A 57 -14.21 -7.65 8.80
CA VAL A 57 -13.47 -8.66 8.03
C VAL A 57 -13.59 -8.43 6.52
N ALA A 58 -14.67 -7.79 6.04
CA ALA A 58 -14.85 -7.42 4.64
C ALA A 58 -13.73 -6.48 4.12
N THR A 59 -13.09 -5.70 4.99
CA THR A 59 -11.93 -4.86 4.66
C THR A 59 -10.76 -5.70 4.17
N PHE A 60 -10.59 -6.92 4.69
CA PHE A 60 -9.57 -7.86 4.24
C PHE A 60 -9.81 -8.29 2.79
N ASP A 61 -11.05 -8.69 2.46
CA ASP A 61 -11.40 -9.11 1.10
C ASP A 61 -11.33 -7.94 0.10
N ALA A 62 -11.72 -6.74 0.52
CA ALA A 62 -11.59 -5.53 -0.29
C ALA A 62 -10.13 -5.26 -0.66
N LEU A 63 -9.23 -5.27 0.33
CA LEU A 63 -7.81 -5.04 0.09
C LEU A 63 -7.18 -6.16 -0.75
N LYS A 64 -7.50 -7.43 -0.46
CA LYS A 64 -7.06 -8.59 -1.25
C LYS A 64 -7.41 -8.42 -2.73
N ASN A 65 -8.67 -8.06 -3.01
CA ASN A 65 -9.14 -7.86 -4.38
C ASN A 65 -8.50 -6.63 -5.03
N ALA A 66 -8.33 -5.54 -4.29
CA ALA A 66 -7.67 -4.33 -4.78
C ALA A 66 -6.21 -4.61 -5.19
N MET A 67 -5.48 -5.38 -4.37
CA MET A 67 -4.09 -5.78 -4.63
C MET A 67 -3.95 -6.95 -5.61
N GLY A 68 -5.05 -7.66 -5.92
CA GLY A 68 -5.02 -8.81 -6.83
C GLY A 68 -4.17 -9.98 -6.33
N ILE A 69 -4.07 -10.16 -5.01
CA ILE A 69 -3.27 -11.22 -4.37
C ILE A 69 -4.15 -12.32 -3.78
N SER A 70 -3.54 -13.46 -3.45
CA SER A 70 -4.27 -14.55 -2.79
C SER A 70 -4.61 -14.21 -1.34
N GLU A 71 -5.63 -14.88 -0.81
CA GLU A 71 -5.99 -14.77 0.62
C GLU A 71 -4.81 -15.18 1.51
N GLN A 72 -4.07 -16.21 1.10
CA GLN A 72 -2.90 -16.72 1.81
C GLN A 72 -1.77 -15.69 1.85
N ALA A 73 -1.53 -14.98 0.75
CA ALA A 73 -0.49 -13.94 0.68
C ALA A 73 -0.81 -12.79 1.65
N LEU A 74 -2.04 -12.26 1.60
CA LEU A 74 -2.43 -11.17 2.50
C LEU A 74 -2.45 -11.63 3.96
N ALA A 75 -2.93 -12.85 4.24
CA ALA A 75 -2.95 -13.43 5.57
C ALA A 75 -1.54 -13.59 6.15
N SER A 76 -0.57 -14.01 5.32
CA SER A 76 0.83 -14.15 5.70
C SER A 76 1.43 -12.82 6.15
N VAL A 77 1.32 -11.78 5.32
CA VAL A 77 1.89 -10.45 5.62
C VAL A 77 1.18 -9.76 6.78
N THR A 78 -0.14 -9.97 6.92
CA THR A 78 -0.91 -9.46 8.07
C THR A 78 -0.80 -10.33 9.32
N LYS A 79 -0.05 -11.44 9.26
CA LYS A 79 0.19 -12.38 10.37
C LYS A 79 -1.10 -12.95 10.95
N ILE A 80 -2.11 -13.17 10.10
CA ILE A 80 -3.37 -13.79 10.46
C ILE A 80 -3.31 -15.26 10.03
N ALA A 81 -3.37 -16.19 11.00
CA ALA A 81 -3.45 -17.60 10.68
C ALA A 81 -4.75 -17.90 9.91
N VAL A 82 -4.69 -18.82 8.93
CA VAL A 82 -5.84 -19.16 8.07
C VAL A 82 -7.07 -19.59 8.89
N GLN A 83 -6.87 -20.39 9.94
CA GLN A 83 -7.96 -20.80 10.83
C GLN A 83 -8.57 -19.61 11.58
N THR A 84 -7.74 -18.67 12.05
CA THR A 84 -8.20 -17.44 12.67
C THR A 84 -9.01 -16.60 11.68
N LEU A 85 -8.55 -16.46 10.43
CA LEU A 85 -9.28 -15.71 9.40
C LEU A 85 -10.66 -16.31 9.12
N VAL A 86 -10.79 -17.64 9.09
CA VAL A 86 -12.09 -18.33 8.96
C VAL A 86 -13.01 -18.00 10.14
N LEU A 87 -12.49 -17.95 11.37
CA LEU A 87 -13.25 -17.53 12.54
C LEU A 87 -13.66 -16.06 12.43
N ARG A 88 -12.75 -15.16 12.03
CA ARG A 88 -13.06 -13.73 11.81
C ARG A 88 -14.15 -13.52 10.79
N LYS A 89 -14.17 -14.33 9.73
CA LYS A 89 -15.23 -14.27 8.71
C LYS A 89 -16.61 -14.59 9.27
N LYS A 90 -16.69 -15.42 10.33
CA LYS A 90 -17.93 -15.69 11.07
C LYS A 90 -18.27 -14.61 12.08
N GLU A 91 -17.26 -14.07 12.78
CA GLU A 91 -17.41 -13.00 13.79
C GLU A 91 -17.69 -11.63 13.17
N GLY A 92 -17.27 -11.42 11.91
CA GLY A 92 -17.49 -10.20 11.14
C GLY A 92 -16.44 -9.10 11.36
N ARG A 93 -15.51 -9.23 12.31
CA ARG A 93 -14.47 -8.23 12.61
C ARG A 93 -13.12 -8.86 12.87
N LEU A 94 -12.07 -8.09 12.62
CA LEU A 94 -10.68 -8.39 12.95
C LEU A 94 -10.36 -7.87 14.36
N HIS A 95 -9.33 -8.44 15.00
CA HIS A 95 -8.76 -7.86 16.22
C HIS A 95 -8.01 -6.56 15.94
N ILE A 96 -7.70 -5.83 17.03
CA ILE A 96 -7.00 -4.54 16.99
C ILE A 96 -5.66 -4.68 16.25
N ASP A 97 -4.85 -5.69 16.58
CA ASP A 97 -3.54 -5.89 16.01
C ASP A 97 -3.60 -6.38 14.55
N GLU A 98 -4.56 -7.25 14.22
CA GLU A 98 -4.87 -7.65 12.85
C GLU A 98 -5.31 -6.45 11.99
N SER A 99 -6.13 -5.57 12.57
CA SER A 99 -6.63 -4.35 11.95
C SER A 99 -5.52 -3.36 11.66
N GLU A 100 -4.59 -3.18 12.60
CA GLU A 100 -3.44 -2.29 12.45
C GLU A 100 -2.53 -2.74 11.30
N ARG A 101 -2.21 -4.04 11.23
CA ARG A 101 -1.39 -4.61 10.15
C ARG A 101 -2.10 -4.50 8.80
N LEU A 102 -3.40 -4.81 8.74
CA LEU A 102 -4.17 -4.71 7.50
C LEU A 102 -4.23 -3.25 7.01
N LEU A 103 -4.45 -2.31 7.92
CA LEU A 103 -4.50 -0.89 7.59
C LEU A 103 -3.15 -0.39 7.05
N ARG A 104 -2.04 -0.81 7.66
CA ARG A 104 -0.70 -0.47 7.18
C ARG A 104 -0.47 -0.89 5.74
N ILE A 105 -0.81 -2.13 5.39
CA ILE A 105 -0.67 -2.62 4.01
C ILE A 105 -1.59 -1.85 3.06
N GLY A 106 -2.84 -1.57 3.47
CA GLY A 106 -3.77 -0.79 2.65
C GLY A 106 -3.30 0.63 2.36
N MET A 107 -2.77 1.33 3.37
CA MET A 107 -2.22 2.68 3.21
C MET A 107 -1.00 2.68 2.28
N LEU A 108 -0.10 1.71 2.45
CA LEU A 108 1.08 1.57 1.61
C LEU A 108 0.71 1.26 0.15
N TYR A 109 -0.32 0.43 -0.05
CA TYR A 109 -0.84 0.13 -1.38
C TYR A 109 -1.46 1.36 -2.04
N ASP A 110 -2.32 2.11 -1.34
CA ASP A 110 -2.87 3.37 -1.86
C ASP A 110 -1.77 4.35 -2.25
N ARG A 111 -0.76 4.50 -1.39
CA ARG A 111 0.40 5.37 -1.68
C ARG A 111 1.16 4.92 -2.92
N ALA A 112 1.36 3.62 -3.12
CA ALA A 112 2.00 3.10 -4.33
C ALA A 112 1.14 3.34 -5.57
N VAL A 113 -0.19 3.22 -5.48
CA VAL A 113 -1.10 3.53 -6.60
C VAL A 113 -0.96 5.00 -7.01
N GLU A 114 -0.87 5.92 -6.04
CA GLU A 114 -0.64 7.34 -6.28
C GLU A 114 0.72 7.61 -6.93
N VAL A 115 1.81 7.10 -6.33
CA VAL A 115 3.18 7.37 -6.79
C VAL A 115 3.48 6.72 -8.14
N LEU A 116 3.01 5.50 -8.36
CA LEU A 116 3.30 4.71 -9.56
C LEU A 116 2.28 4.93 -10.69
N GLY A 117 1.22 5.69 -10.43
CA GLY A 117 0.26 6.13 -11.44
C GLY A 117 -0.75 5.07 -11.88
N GLY A 118 -1.08 4.10 -11.02
CA GLY A 118 -2.16 3.14 -11.29
C GLY A 118 -2.10 1.83 -10.51
N GLN A 119 -3.26 1.18 -10.39
CA GLN A 119 -3.42 -0.07 -9.65
C GLN A 119 -2.57 -1.21 -10.23
N GLU A 120 -2.63 -1.46 -11.54
CA GLU A 120 -1.88 -2.58 -12.13
C GLU A 120 -0.36 -2.43 -11.96
N VAL A 121 0.15 -1.20 -12.05
CA VAL A 121 1.57 -0.89 -11.82
C VAL A 121 1.93 -1.13 -10.35
N ALA A 122 1.09 -0.67 -9.41
CA ALA A 122 1.28 -0.90 -8.00
C ALA A 122 1.26 -2.38 -7.63
N ARG A 123 0.30 -3.17 -8.16
CA ARG A 123 0.23 -4.62 -7.93
C ARG A 123 1.51 -5.33 -8.34
N GLN A 124 1.97 -5.05 -9.56
CA GLN A 124 3.17 -5.67 -10.09
C GLN A 124 4.41 -5.22 -9.29
N TRP A 125 4.50 -3.95 -8.90
CA TRP A 125 5.59 -3.44 -8.06
C TRP A 125 5.63 -4.12 -6.69
N PHE A 126 4.48 -4.26 -6.01
CA PHE A 126 4.38 -4.94 -4.71
C PHE A 126 4.81 -6.41 -4.75
N ALA A 127 4.61 -7.07 -5.89
CA ALA A 127 4.99 -8.47 -6.08
C ALA A 127 6.44 -8.66 -6.55
N THR A 128 7.12 -7.61 -6.99
CA THR A 128 8.45 -7.71 -7.62
C THR A 128 9.54 -7.59 -6.56
N PRO A 129 10.45 -8.59 -6.42
CA PRO A 129 11.62 -8.46 -5.58
C PRO A 129 12.52 -7.29 -5.98
N LEU A 130 12.92 -6.46 -5.01
CA LEU A 130 13.74 -5.27 -5.26
C LEU A 130 15.10 -5.39 -4.60
N THR A 131 16.17 -5.06 -5.33
CA THR A 131 17.55 -5.03 -4.81
C THR A 131 17.68 -4.09 -3.61
N ALA A 132 16.96 -2.96 -3.63
CA ALA A 132 16.93 -1.98 -2.54
C ALA A 132 16.35 -2.55 -1.22
N LEU A 133 15.61 -3.66 -1.28
CA LEU A 133 15.02 -4.36 -0.15
C LEU A 133 15.66 -5.74 0.05
N GLY A 134 16.91 -5.92 -0.38
CA GLY A 134 17.62 -7.20 -0.23
C GLY A 134 17.04 -8.34 -1.05
N CYS A 135 16.49 -8.05 -2.23
CA CYS A 135 15.81 -9.01 -3.11
C CYS A 135 14.53 -9.61 -2.49
N VAL A 136 13.85 -8.84 -1.64
CA VAL A 136 12.52 -9.14 -1.10
C VAL A 136 11.48 -8.25 -1.80
N SER A 137 10.25 -8.74 -1.95
CA SER A 137 9.15 -7.96 -2.51
C SER A 137 8.70 -6.87 -1.52
N PRO A 138 8.21 -5.70 -1.97
CA PRO A 138 7.64 -4.70 -1.07
C PRO A 138 6.50 -5.24 -0.19
N LEU A 139 5.71 -6.18 -0.72
CA LEU A 139 4.63 -6.82 0.03
C LEU A 139 5.16 -7.62 1.22
N ASP A 140 6.15 -8.49 0.99
CA ASP A 140 6.71 -9.35 2.03
C ASP A 140 7.56 -8.55 3.01
N TYR A 141 8.26 -7.51 2.54
CA TYR A 141 9.08 -6.65 3.39
C TYR A 141 8.22 -5.84 4.37
N ALA A 142 6.97 -5.52 4.00
CA ALA A 142 6.03 -4.76 4.84
C ALA A 142 5.31 -5.57 5.93
N ASP A 143 5.71 -6.83 6.17
CA ASP A 143 5.18 -7.69 7.24
C ASP A 143 5.48 -7.16 8.66
N THR A 144 6.43 -6.23 8.76
CA THR A 144 6.77 -5.47 9.97
C THR A 144 6.53 -3.98 9.77
N GLU A 145 6.41 -3.26 10.88
CA GLU A 145 6.26 -1.79 10.84
C GLU A 145 7.48 -1.11 10.25
N LEU A 146 8.68 -1.56 10.65
CA LEU A 146 9.93 -1.00 10.12
C LEU A 146 10.06 -1.27 8.62
N GLY A 147 9.77 -2.50 8.17
CA GLY A 147 9.84 -2.80 6.75
C GLY A 147 8.81 -2.02 5.92
N ALA A 148 7.61 -1.78 6.46
CA ALA A 148 6.63 -0.93 5.79
C ALA A 148 7.12 0.52 5.63
N ARG A 149 7.83 1.08 6.62
CA ARG A 149 8.45 2.41 6.53
C ARG A 149 9.54 2.47 5.47
N GLU A 150 10.40 1.47 5.38
CA GLU A 150 11.41 1.39 4.33
C GLU A 150 10.79 1.36 2.92
N VAL A 151 9.66 0.65 2.78
CA VAL A 151 8.90 0.62 1.53
C VAL A 151 8.26 1.99 1.24
N GLU A 152 7.73 2.67 2.25
CA GLU A 152 7.20 4.04 2.13
C GLU A 152 8.29 5.03 1.73
N ASP A 153 9.47 4.96 2.34
CA ASP A 153 10.64 5.77 2.02
C ASP A 153 11.14 5.49 0.60
N LEU A 154 11.08 4.24 0.14
CA LEU A 154 11.35 3.87 -1.24
C LEU A 154 10.35 4.51 -2.21
N LEU A 155 9.05 4.50 -1.89
CA LEU A 155 8.03 5.20 -2.69
C LEU A 155 8.28 6.72 -2.72
N GLY A 156 8.67 7.33 -1.60
CA GLY A 156 9.06 8.74 -1.54
C GLY A 156 10.24 9.06 -2.47
N ARG A 157 11.28 8.22 -2.45
CA ARG A 157 12.43 8.35 -3.37
C ARG A 157 12.02 8.24 -4.84
N ILE A 158 11.09 7.33 -5.16
CA ILE A 158 10.54 7.18 -6.53
C ILE A 158 9.79 8.43 -6.96
N GLU A 159 8.93 8.99 -6.10
CA GLU A 159 8.13 10.19 -6.40
C GLU A 159 9.01 11.40 -6.73
N TYR A 160 10.11 11.59 -5.98
CA TYR A 160 11.03 12.70 -6.20
C TYR A 160 12.16 12.40 -7.21
N GLY A 161 12.18 11.20 -7.80
CA GLY A 161 13.20 10.78 -8.76
C GLY A 161 14.61 10.70 -8.17
N VAL A 162 14.73 10.50 -6.86
CA VAL A 162 16.01 10.40 -6.14
C VAL A 162 16.40 8.93 -6.07
N PHE A 163 17.31 8.51 -6.95
CA PHE A 163 17.93 7.19 -6.89
C PHE A 163 19.30 7.32 -6.22
N SER A 164 19.55 6.55 -5.16
CA SER A 164 20.85 6.35 -4.53
C SER A 164 21.38 4.97 -4.87
#